data_AF-A0A4Q5TAC5-F1
#
_entry.id   AF-A0A4Q5TAC5-F1
#
_cell.length_a   1.000
_cell.length_b   1.000
_cell.length_c   1.000
_cell.angle_alpha   90.00
_cell.angle_beta   90.00
_cell.angle_gamma   90.00
#
_symmetry.space_group_name_H-M   'P 1'
#
loop_
_entity.id
_entity.type
_entity.pdbx_description
1 polymer ?
#
loop_
_entity_poly.entity_id
_entity_poly.type
_entity_poly.pdbx_seq_one_letter_code
_entity_poly.pdbx_strand_id
1 'polypeptide(L)'
;MEHLLTSYLYANKICPLPTVGSLIIQPGAAVAELSEKRMLAPHPVIQFSSREIDSDDLLKFIARQNDVDIPEASDKLSSYCNRLQQYMPNG
;
A
#
# COMPACT_ATOMS: atom_id res chain seq x y z
N MET A 1 7.85 -2.13 -9.80
CA MET A 1 6.49 -2.08 -9.21
C MET A 1 6.52 -1.62 -7.76
N GLU A 2 7.32 -2.25 -6.88
CA GLU A 2 7.46 -1.84 -5.46
C GLU A 2 7.64 -0.34 -5.24
N HIS A 3 8.53 0.30 -6.00
CA HIS A 3 8.73 1.74 -5.89
C HIS A 3 7.48 2.56 -6.24
N LEU A 4 6.72 2.16 -7.28
CA LEU A 4 5.48 2.82 -7.68
C LEU A 4 4.40 2.66 -6.60
N LEU A 5 4.24 1.46 -6.05
CA LEU A 5 3.27 1.18 -4.99
C LEU A 5 3.63 1.93 -3.70
N THR A 6 4.92 1.99 -3.36
CA THR A 6 5.42 2.76 -2.23
C THR A 6 5.10 4.24 -2.40
N SER A 7 5.46 4.82 -3.55
CA SER A 7 5.18 6.22 -3.87
C SER A 7 3.67 6.52 -3.84
N TYR A 8 2.86 5.64 -4.41
CA TYR A 8 1.41 5.77 -4.39
C TYR A 8 0.84 5.70 -2.97
N LEU A 9 1.29 4.74 -2.17
CA LEU A 9 0.88 4.57 -0.78
C LEU A 9 1.23 5.79 0.06
N TYR A 10 2.43 6.37 -0.09
CA TYR A 10 2.80 7.57 0.65
C TYR A 10 1.99 8.81 0.25
N ALA A 11 1.63 8.94 -1.03
CA ALA A 11 0.82 10.05 -1.53
C ALA A 11 -0.65 9.92 -1.11
N ASN A 12 -1.25 8.74 -1.30
CA ASN A 12 -2.70 8.53 -1.17
C ASN A 12 -3.11 7.89 0.15
N LYS A 13 -2.16 7.46 0.99
CA LYS A 13 -2.35 6.74 2.26
C LYS A 13 -3.05 5.39 2.16
N ILE A 14 -3.51 5.01 0.98
CA ILE A 14 -4.12 3.73 0.67
C ILE A 14 -3.52 3.24 -0.65
N CYS A 15 -3.16 1.96 -0.69
CA CYS A 15 -2.70 1.29 -1.91
C CYS A 15 -3.50 -0.01 -2.08
N PRO A 16 -4.45 -0.06 -3.03
CA PRO A 16 -5.17 -1.28 -3.36
C PRO A 16 -4.22 -2.27 -4.02
N LEU A 17 -4.26 -3.53 -3.60
CA LEU A 17 -3.51 -4.64 -4.19
C LEU A 17 -4.55 -5.68 -4.66
N PRO A 18 -5.00 -5.63 -5.92
CA PRO A 18 -6.03 -6.54 -6.44
C PRO A 18 -5.71 -7.99 -6.09
N THR A 19 -6.73 -8.76 -5.70
CA THR A 19 -6.67 -10.16 -5.24
C THR A 19 -5.84 -10.43 -3.99
N VAL A 20 -5.11 -9.44 -3.46
CA VAL A 20 -4.29 -9.55 -2.25
C VAL A 20 -4.97 -8.85 -1.08
N GLY A 21 -5.45 -7.63 -1.26
CA GLY A 21 -6.04 -6.79 -0.22
C GLY A 21 -5.67 -5.31 -0.41
N SER A 22 -5.34 -4.63 0.68
CA SER A 22 -5.00 -3.21 0.67
C SER A 22 -3.92 -2.90 1.71
N LEU A 23 -3.01 -1.98 1.39
CA LEU A 23 -2.11 -1.35 2.35
C LEU A 23 -2.65 0.03 2.73
N ILE A 24 -2.65 0.34 4.02
CA ILE A 24 -3.18 1.60 4.54
C ILE A 24 -2.15 2.21 5.50
N ILE A 25 -1.78 3.46 5.29
CA ILE A 25 -1.01 4.24 6.27
C ILE A 25 -2.00 4.82 7.28
N GLN A 26 -1.92 4.35 8.52
CA GLN A 26 -2.67 4.92 9.64
C GLN A 26 -1.79 5.91 10.42
N PRO A 27 -2.34 7.06 10.84
CA PRO A 27 -1.65 7.94 11.77
C PRO A 27 -1.47 7.22 13.11
N GLY A 28 -0.26 7.27 13.67
CA GLY A 28 -0.02 6.84 15.04
C GLY A 28 -0.57 7.84 16.05
N ALA A 29 -0.62 7.43 17.32
CA ALA A 29 -0.90 8.30 18.44
C ALA A 29 0.41 8.70 19.14
N ALA A 30 0.45 9.91 19.70
CA ALA A 30 1.52 10.27 20.63
C ALA A 30 1.38 9.45 21.91
N VAL A 31 2.49 8.91 22.42
CA VAL A 31 2.51 8.06 23.62
C VAL A 31 3.31 8.75 24.70
N ALA A 32 2.72 8.91 25.89
CA ALA A 32 3.44 9.41 27.05
C ALA A 32 4.19 8.25 27.72
N GLU A 33 5.52 8.32 27.72
CA GLU A 33 6.36 7.36 28.43
C GLU A 33 6.69 7.91 29.82
N LEU A 34 5.86 7.53 30.80
CA LEU A 34 5.87 8.10 32.15
C LEU A 34 7.19 7.85 32.90
N SER A 35 7.83 6.69 32.67
CA SER A 35 9.11 6.31 33.29
C SER A 35 10.24 7.28 32.93
N GLU A 36 10.23 7.79 31.71
CA GLU A 36 11.24 8.73 31.20
C GLU A 36 10.75 10.17 31.15
N LYS A 37 9.51 10.44 31.62
CA LYS A 37 8.86 11.75 31.59
C LYS A 37 8.90 12.41 30.20
N ARG A 38 8.77 11.62 29.14
CA ARG A 38 8.83 12.10 27.75
C ARG A 38 7.56 11.75 26.99
N MET A 39 7.25 12.57 25.98
CA MET A 39 6.23 12.27 24.98
C MET A 39 6.91 11.76 23.72
N LEU A 40 6.51 10.57 23.28
CA LEU A 40 6.90 10.00 22.00
C LEU A 40 5.96 10.56 20.93
N ALA A 41 6.54 11.06 19.84
CA ALA A 41 5.79 11.55 18.71
C ALA A 41 4.94 10.44 18.07
N PRO A 42 3.81 10.77 17.43
CA PRO A 42 3.04 9.79 16.68
C PRO A 42 3.87 9.28 15.49
N HIS A 43 3.99 7.95 15.38
CA HIS A 43 4.63 7.30 14.24
C HIS A 43 3.58 6.62 13.37
N PRO A 44 3.50 6.93 12.07
CA PRO A 44 2.55 6.27 11.18
C PRO A 44 2.89 4.79 11.03
N VAL A 45 1.87 3.96 10.91
CA VAL A 45 2.01 2.52 10.71
C VAL A 45 1.38 2.12 9.38
N ILE A 46 2.02 1.19 8.66
CA ILE A 46 1.44 0.56 7.48
C ILE A 46 0.68 -0.67 7.97
N GLN A 47 -0.63 -0.67 7.79
CA GLN A 47 -1.49 -1.80 8.09
C GLN A 47 -1.93 -2.49 6.80
N PHE A 48 -1.85 -3.82 6.80
CA PHE A 48 -2.49 -4.64 5.79
C PHE A 48 -3.96 -4.90 6.15
N SER A 49 -4.84 -4.76 5.15
CA SER A 49 -6.25 -5.12 5.25
C SER A 49 -6.59 -6.11 4.14
N SER A 50 -7.29 -7.19 4.47
CA SER A 50 -7.83 -8.15 3.50
C SER A 50 -9.01 -7.58 2.69
N ARG A 51 -9.47 -6.36 3.01
CA ARG A 51 -10.54 -5.71 2.27
C ARG A 51 -10.03 -5.29 0.88
N GLU A 52 -10.77 -5.70 -0.15
CA GLU A 52 -10.55 -5.20 -1.51
C GLU A 52 -11.10 -3.78 -1.65
N ILE A 53 -10.31 -2.94 -2.30
CA ILE A 53 -10.63 -1.56 -2.63
C ILE A 53 -10.36 -1.41 -4.13
N ASP A 54 -11.16 -0.59 -4.79
CA ASP A 54 -11.02 -0.28 -6.20
C ASP A 54 -9.60 0.22 -6.54
N SER A 55 -9.01 -0.36 -7.58
CA SER A 55 -7.66 -0.06 -8.06
C SER A 55 -7.62 0.92 -9.23
N ASP A 56 -8.74 1.44 -9.73
CA ASP A 56 -8.79 2.30 -10.92
C ASP A 56 -7.82 3.48 -10.87
N ASP A 57 -7.73 4.17 -9.74
CA ASP A 57 -6.83 5.33 -9.59
C ASP A 57 -5.36 4.92 -9.48
N LEU A 58 -5.08 3.74 -8.92
CA LEU A 58 -3.75 3.15 -8.94
C LEU A 58 -3.36 2.75 -10.37
N LEU A 59 -4.27 2.18 -11.14
CA LEU A 59 -4.02 1.80 -12.54
C LEU A 59 -3.71 3.03 -13.39
N LYS A 60 -4.48 4.12 -13.24
CA LYS A 60 -4.19 5.41 -13.89
C LYS A 60 -2.83 5.96 -13.49
N PHE A 61 -2.47 5.85 -12.22
CA PHE A 61 -1.16 6.28 -11.74
C PHE A 61 -0.03 5.46 -12.36
N ILE A 62 -0.13 4.12 -12.36
CA ILE A 62 0.89 3.22 -12.93
C ILE A 62 1.04 3.45 -14.43
N ALA A 63 -0.07 3.57 -15.15
CA ALA A 63 -0.11 3.86 -16.58
C ALA A 63 0.66 5.16 -16.89
N ARG A 64 0.34 6.24 -16.15
CA ARG A 64 1.01 7.54 -16.31
C ARG A 64 2.50 7.50 -15.97
N GLN A 65 2.90 6.80 -14.92
CA GLN A 65 4.31 6.76 -14.48
C GLN A 65 5.19 5.93 -15.41
N ASN A 66 4.64 4.93 -16.08
CA ASN A 66 5.38 4.05 -16.98
C ASN A 66 5.18 4.38 -18.46
N ASP A 67 4.38 5.40 -18.80
CA ASP A 67 4.00 5.77 -20.17
C ASP A 67 3.38 4.59 -20.96
N VAL A 68 2.40 3.94 -20.34
CA VAL A 68 1.66 2.81 -20.92
C VAL A 68 0.16 3.02 -20.81
N ASP A 69 -0.62 2.20 -21.49
CA ASP A 69 -2.08 2.22 -21.36
C ASP A 69 -2.57 1.50 -20.09
N ILE A 70 -3.85 1.68 -19.78
CA ILE A 70 -4.48 1.08 -18.59
C ILE A 70 -4.47 -0.46 -18.64
N PRO A 71 -4.78 -1.13 -19.77
CA PRO A 71 -4.65 -2.58 -19.88
C PRO A 71 -3.24 -3.09 -19.52
N GLU A 72 -2.18 -2.50 -20.07
CA GLU A 72 -0.81 -2.93 -19.77
C GLU A 72 -0.42 -2.67 -18.31
N ALA A 73 -0.87 -1.55 -17.73
CA ALA A 73 -0.71 -1.27 -16.31
C ALA A 73 -1.41 -2.31 -15.42
N SER A 74 -2.61 -2.74 -15.82
CA SER A 74 -3.38 -3.79 -15.14
C SER A 74 -2.67 -5.13 -15.17
N ASP A 75 -2.11 -5.52 -16.32
CA ASP A 75 -1.35 -6.77 -16.46
C ASP A 75 -0.08 -6.76 -15.60
N LYS A 76 0.62 -5.63 -15.57
CA LYS A 76 1.82 -5.43 -14.72
C LYS A 76 1.48 -5.51 -13.24
N LEU A 77 0.39 -4.88 -12.81
CA LEU A 77 -0.07 -4.91 -11.41
C LEU A 77 -0.52 -6.32 -11.01
N SER A 78 -1.34 -6.97 -11.84
CA SER A 78 -1.83 -8.33 -11.62
C SER A 78 -0.69 -9.34 -11.52
N SER A 79 0.29 -9.25 -12.43
CA SER A 79 1.49 -10.09 -12.39
C SER A 79 2.30 -9.90 -11.11
N TYR A 80 2.35 -8.67 -10.57
CA TYR A 80 3.01 -8.39 -9.31
C TYR A 80 2.24 -8.96 -8.12
N CYS A 81 0.92 -8.73 -8.05
CA CYS A 81 0.05 -9.26 -7.00
C CYS A 81 0.06 -10.80 -6.95
N ASN A 82 0.02 -11.46 -8.11
CA ASN A 82 0.08 -12.92 -8.19
C ASN A 82 1.40 -13.47 -7.61
N ARG A 83 2.53 -12.78 -7.83
CA ARG A 83 3.80 -13.16 -7.20
C ARG A 83 3.76 -12.94 -5.69
N LEU A 84 3.17 -11.84 -5.21
CA LEU A 84 3.06 -11.59 -3.77
C LEU A 84 2.28 -12.70 -3.05
N GLN A 85 1.19 -13.18 -3.64
CA GLN A 85 0.39 -14.27 -3.05
C GLN A 85 1.21 -15.54 -2.83
N GLN A 86 2.21 -15.83 -3.67
CA GLN A 86 3.08 -17.00 -3.52
C GLN A 86 3.99 -16.91 -2.28
N TYR A 87 4.24 -15.70 -1.77
CA TYR A 87 5.05 -15.46 -0.57
C TYR A 87 4.21 -15.29 0.70
N MET A 88 2.89 -15.19 0.58
CA MET A 88 2.02 -15.16 1.74
C MET A 88 1.83 -16.61 2.24
N PRO A 89 2.20 -16.93 3.50
CA PRO A 89 1.91 -18.24 4.05
C PRO A 89 0.40 -18.43 4.03
N ASN A 90 -0.07 -19.57 3.50
CA ASN A 90 -1.44 -20.02 3.70
C ASN A 90 -1.68 -20.03 5.22
N GLY A 91 -2.63 -19.23 5.68
CA GLY A 91 -3.05 -19.22 7.09
C GLY A 91 -3.52 -20.59 7.55
#